data_AF-A0A5P9P8N7-F1
#
_entry.id   AF-A0A5P9P8N7-F1
#
_cell.length_a   1.000
_cell.length_b   1.000
_cell.length_c   1.000
_cell.angle_alpha   90.00
_cell.angle_beta   90.00
_cell.angle_gamma   90.00
#
_symmetry.space_group_name_H-M   'P 1'
#
loop_
_entity.id
_entity.type
_entity.pdbx_description
1 polymer ?
#
loop_
_entity_poly.entity_id
_entity_poly.type
_entity_poly.pdbx_seq_one_letter_code
_entity_poly.pdbx_strand_id
1 'polypeptide(L)'
;MTTIIIIKSADDHSSVREILGSVVDAGERVHFLRLPTVQCLGSLIQEVNPMINYSVDYTIHPLPEGYDVSTLVEFATEYNANRICIGISDRTLTGKARIDDLTQSILLHDNISGDFVVGEHAIILEELEYGD
;
A
#
# COMPACT_ATOMS: atom_id res chain seq x y z
N MET A 1 -1.56 11.92 9.27
CA MET A 1 -1.06 11.50 7.96
C MET A 1 -2.08 10.57 7.33
N THR A 2 -1.94 10.32 6.04
CA THR A 2 -2.77 9.37 5.30
C THR A 2 -1.87 8.34 4.64
N THR A 3 -2.10 7.06 4.90
CA THR A 3 -1.33 5.96 4.30
C THR A 3 -2.24 5.10 3.44
N ILE A 4 -1.83 4.82 2.20
CA ILE A 4 -2.46 3.84 1.33
C ILE A 4 -1.69 2.53 1.42
N ILE A 5 -2.39 1.42 1.61
CA ILE A 5 -1.84 0.07 1.53
C ILE A 5 -2.47 -0.62 0.32
N ILE A 6 -1.67 -0.90 -0.70
CA ILE A 6 -2.11 -1.63 -1.90
C ILE A 6 -2.12 -3.12 -1.60
N ILE A 7 -3.30 -3.73 -1.67
CA ILE A 7 -3.49 -5.15 -1.39
C ILE A 7 -3.60 -5.93 -2.70
N LYS A 8 -2.56 -6.74 -2.97
CA LYS A 8 -2.42 -7.57 -4.17
C LYS A 8 -2.87 -9.01 -3.92
N SER A 9 -2.80 -9.48 -2.67
CA SER A 9 -3.32 -10.78 -2.22
C SER A 9 -4.03 -10.65 -0.87
N ALA A 10 -5.03 -11.50 -0.63
CA ALA A 10 -5.64 -11.64 0.69
C ALA A 10 -4.69 -12.30 1.70
N ASP A 11 -3.64 -12.97 1.22
CA ASP A 11 -2.65 -13.69 2.04
C ASP A 11 -1.44 -12.81 2.43
N ASP A 12 -1.46 -11.52 2.11
CA ASP A 12 -0.38 -10.55 2.36
C ASP A 12 -0.29 -10.12 3.86
N HIS A 13 -0.41 -11.08 4.78
CA HIS A 13 -0.46 -10.78 6.22
C HIS A 13 0.83 -10.15 6.73
N SER A 14 2.00 -10.63 6.31
CA SER A 14 3.29 -10.15 6.82
C SER A 14 3.59 -8.71 6.43
N SER A 15 3.29 -8.34 5.18
CA SER A 15 3.47 -6.96 4.70
C SER A 15 2.50 -6.02 5.40
N VAL A 16 1.23 -6.38 5.54
CA VAL A 16 0.24 -5.55 6.25
C VAL A 16 0.64 -5.36 7.71
N ARG A 17 1.11 -6.40 8.40
CA ARG A 17 1.59 -6.28 9.79
C ARG A 17 2.82 -5.39 9.90
N GLU A 18 3.79 -5.53 9.00
CA GLU A 18 4.97 -4.67 9.00
C GLU A 18 4.57 -3.20 8.81
N ILE A 19 3.73 -2.92 7.80
CA ILE A 19 3.30 -1.56 7.49
C ILE A 19 2.57 -0.95 8.68
N LEU A 20 1.58 -1.65 9.25
CA LEU A 20 0.83 -1.13 10.39
C LEU A 20 1.66 -1.03 11.67
N GLY A 21 2.65 -1.91 11.85
CA GLY A 21 3.46 -1.98 13.07
C GLY A 21 4.69 -1.08 13.08
N SER A 22 5.19 -0.70 11.90
CA SER A 22 6.49 -0.02 11.77
C SER A 22 6.46 1.24 10.91
N VAL A 23 5.44 1.41 10.05
CA VAL A 23 5.34 2.55 9.14
C VAL A 23 4.24 3.49 9.61
N VAL A 24 3.05 2.97 9.87
CA VAL A 24 1.88 3.77 10.23
C VAL A 24 1.92 4.16 11.71
N ASP A 25 1.59 5.42 12.01
CA ASP A 25 1.50 5.91 13.38
C ASP A 25 0.10 5.68 13.96
N ALA A 26 0.02 5.56 15.29
CA ALA A 26 -1.26 5.47 15.98
C ALA A 26 -2.12 6.73 15.73
N GLY A 27 -3.40 6.52 15.42
CA GLY A 27 -4.35 7.59 15.06
C GLY A 27 -4.27 8.04 13.59
N GLU A 28 -3.44 7.40 12.76
CA GLU A 28 -3.38 7.68 11.33
C GLU A 28 -4.58 7.08 10.57
N ARG A 29 -4.94 7.70 9.44
CA ARG A 29 -5.93 7.19 8.50
C ARG A 29 -5.26 6.26 7.49
N VAL A 30 -5.74 5.02 7.43
CA VAL A 30 -5.25 3.98 6.52
C VAL A 30 -6.30 3.63 5.46
N HIS A 31 -5.93 3.74 4.19
CA HIS A 31 -6.76 3.29 3.08
C HIS A 31 -6.22 1.97 2.52
N PHE A 32 -6.94 0.87 2.75
CA PHE A 32 -6.67 -0.41 2.10
C PHE A 32 -7.21 -0.38 0.68
N LEU A 33 -6.33 -0.18 -0.30
CA LEU A 33 -6.68 -0.17 -1.71
C LEU A 33 -6.58 -1.58 -2.29
N ARG A 34 -7.74 -2.20 -2.51
CA ARG A 34 -7.86 -3.60 -2.92
C ARG A 34 -7.87 -3.72 -4.44
N LEU A 35 -6.89 -4.43 -5.01
CA LEU A 35 -6.89 -4.71 -6.44
C LEU A 35 -8.07 -5.62 -6.86
N PRO A 36 -8.54 -5.54 -8.12
CA PRO A 36 -9.65 -6.36 -8.61
C PRO A 36 -9.40 -7.87 -8.52
N THR A 37 -8.13 -8.29 -8.53
CA THR A 37 -7.71 -9.68 -8.37
C THR A 37 -7.99 -10.24 -6.98
N VAL A 38 -8.26 -9.38 -5.99
CA VAL A 38 -8.51 -9.77 -4.61
C VAL A 38 -10.00 -9.71 -4.30
N GLN A 39 -10.63 -10.89 -4.14
CA GLN A 39 -12.08 -10.99 -3.96
C GLN A 39 -12.58 -10.50 -2.60
N CYS A 40 -11.84 -10.77 -1.52
CA CYS A 40 -12.26 -10.45 -0.14
C CYS A 40 -11.05 -10.20 0.76
N LEU A 41 -11.16 -9.21 1.65
CA LEU A 41 -10.15 -8.89 2.67
C LEU A 41 -10.61 -9.24 4.10
N GLY A 42 -11.80 -9.84 4.26
CA GLY A 42 -12.39 -10.08 5.56
C GLY A 42 -11.47 -10.85 6.52
N SER A 43 -10.90 -11.97 6.06
CA SER A 43 -9.97 -12.78 6.85
C SER A 43 -8.70 -12.02 7.22
N LEU A 44 -8.09 -11.33 6.26
CA LEU A 44 -6.88 -10.52 6.48
C LEU A 44 -7.13 -9.44 7.54
N ILE A 45 -8.21 -8.68 7.39
CA ILE A 45 -8.58 -7.61 8.32
C ILE A 45 -8.95 -8.15 9.70
N GLN A 46 -9.67 -9.27 9.77
CA GLN A 46 -10.03 -9.90 11.04
C GLN A 46 -8.79 -10.39 11.81
N GLU A 47 -7.83 -10.98 11.10
CA GLU A 47 -6.61 -11.53 11.71
C GLU A 47 -5.61 -10.44 12.11
N VAL A 48 -5.43 -9.42 11.26
CA VAL A 48 -4.55 -8.29 11.54
C VAL A 48 -5.16 -7.36 12.59
N ASN A 49 -6.47 -7.16 12.53
CA ASN A 49 -7.27 -6.26 13.38
C ASN A 49 -6.65 -4.85 13.55
N PRO A 50 -6.63 -4.03 12.47
CA PRO A 50 -5.94 -2.74 12.44
C PRO A 50 -6.30 -1.80 13.60
N MET A 51 -7.59 -1.66 13.90
CA MET A 51 -8.07 -0.74 14.94
C MET A 51 -7.62 -1.16 16.34
N ILE A 52 -7.67 -2.46 16.67
CA ILE A 52 -7.34 -2.94 18.01
C ILE A 52 -5.84 -3.07 18.22
N ASN A 53 -5.13 -3.64 17.24
CA ASN A 53 -3.72 -3.97 17.40
C ASN A 53 -2.79 -2.79 17.11
N TYR A 54 -3.22 -1.83 16.31
CA TYR A 54 -2.37 -0.71 15.83
C TYR A 54 -2.99 0.67 16.08
N SER A 55 -4.22 0.75 16.60
CA SER A 55 -4.90 2.01 16.90
C SER A 55 -5.05 2.92 15.67
N VAL A 56 -5.32 2.34 14.50
CA VAL A 56 -5.51 3.09 13.24
C VAL A 56 -6.97 3.08 12.80
N ASP A 57 -7.43 4.18 12.23
CA ASP A 57 -8.71 4.24 11.53
C ASP A 57 -8.50 3.77 10.09
N TYR A 58 -9.30 2.83 9.61
CA TYR A 58 -9.13 2.31 8.25
C TYR A 58 -10.40 2.32 7.41
N THR A 59 -10.22 2.44 6.09
CA THR A 59 -11.27 2.25 5.10
C THR A 59 -10.76 1.33 3.99
N ILE A 60 -11.64 0.49 3.45
CA ILE A 60 -11.30 -0.40 2.33
C ILE A 60 -11.92 0.15 1.06
N HIS A 61 -11.10 0.33 0.02
CA HIS A 61 -11.52 0.82 -1.29
C HIS A 61 -11.24 -0.25 -2.35
N PRO A 62 -12.27 -0.77 -3.05
CA PRO A 62 -12.04 -1.60 -4.22
C PRO A 62 -11.61 -0.72 -5.39
N LEU A 63 -10.52 -1.10 -6.06
CA LEU A 63 -10.13 -0.50 -7.32
C LEU A 63 -11.01 -1.08 -8.45
N PRO A 64 -11.43 -0.28 -9.45
CA PRO A 64 -12.30 -0.77 -10.53
C PRO A 64 -11.59 -1.78 -11.44
N GLU A 65 -12.38 -2.64 -12.10
CA GLU A 65 -11.85 -3.49 -13.18
C GLU A 65 -11.32 -2.62 -14.32
N GLY A 66 -10.18 -3.02 -14.90
CA GLY A 66 -9.54 -2.27 -15.99
C GLY A 66 -8.83 -0.99 -15.55
N TYR A 67 -8.58 -0.80 -14.25
CA TYR A 67 -7.77 0.31 -13.75
C TYR A 67 -6.40 0.35 -14.41
N ASP A 68 -5.84 1.55 -14.48
CA ASP A 68 -4.45 1.81 -14.80
C ASP A 68 -3.73 2.47 -13.61
N VAL A 69 -2.42 2.67 -13.73
CA VAL A 69 -1.64 3.32 -12.66
C VAL A 69 -2.12 4.75 -12.39
N SER A 70 -2.62 5.45 -13.41
CA SER A 70 -3.21 6.80 -13.29
C SER A 70 -4.37 6.79 -12.29
N THR A 71 -5.25 5.80 -12.38
CA THR A 71 -6.38 5.62 -11.44
C THR A 71 -5.90 5.50 -9.99
N LEU A 72 -4.75 4.84 -9.77
CA LEU A 72 -4.16 4.70 -8.44
C LEU A 72 -3.55 6.00 -7.93
N VAL A 73 -2.86 6.75 -8.81
CA VAL A 73 -2.26 8.05 -8.48
C VAL A 73 -3.35 9.10 -8.23
N GLU A 74 -4.43 9.09 -9.00
CA GLU A 74 -5.61 9.92 -8.77
C GLU A 74 -6.23 9.63 -7.39
N PHE A 75 -6.36 8.36 -7.02
CA PHE A 75 -6.81 7.97 -5.68
C PHE A 75 -5.85 8.49 -4.60
N ALA A 76 -4.54 8.36 -4.79
CA ALA A 76 -3.56 8.90 -3.85
C ALA A 76 -3.68 10.42 -3.68
N THR A 77 -3.89 11.13 -4.79
CA THR A 77 -4.08 12.58 -4.82
C THR A 77 -5.39 12.99 -4.13
N GLU A 78 -6.50 12.30 -4.41
CA GLU A 78 -7.83 12.55 -3.82
C GLU A 78 -7.78 12.53 -2.28
N TYR A 79 -7.07 11.56 -1.71
CA TYR A 79 -6.94 11.40 -0.26
C TYR A 79 -5.72 12.12 0.33
N ASN A 80 -4.96 12.86 -0.50
CA ASN A 80 -3.71 13.52 -0.14
C ASN A 80 -2.80 12.58 0.66
N ALA A 81 -2.53 11.40 0.09
CA ALA A 81 -1.77 10.37 0.76
C ALA A 81 -0.33 10.83 1.02
N ASN A 82 0.17 10.62 2.23
CA ASN A 82 1.57 10.85 2.53
C ASN A 82 2.43 9.64 2.13
N ARG A 83 1.81 8.45 2.04
CA ARG A 83 2.49 7.18 1.79
C ARG A 83 1.68 6.25 0.92
N ILE A 84 2.38 5.50 0.06
CA ILE A 84 1.89 4.31 -0.61
C ILE A 84 2.77 3.13 -0.19
N CYS A 85 2.15 2.11 0.39
CA CYS A 85 2.82 0.90 0.84
C CYS A 85 2.36 -0.30 0.00
N ILE A 86 3.31 -1.12 -0.44
CA ILE A 86 3.08 -2.27 -1.34
C ILE A 86 3.79 -3.49 -0.78
N GLY A 87 3.08 -4.62 -0.65
CA GLY A 87 3.71 -5.88 -0.24
C GLY A 87 4.74 -6.38 -1.26
N ILE A 88 5.89 -6.85 -0.78
CA ILE A 88 6.92 -7.52 -1.58
C ILE A 88 6.45 -8.93 -1.88
N SER A 89 6.13 -9.20 -3.14
CA SER A 89 5.60 -10.50 -3.56
C SER A 89 6.70 -11.56 -3.80
N ASP A 90 7.91 -11.12 -4.13
CA ASP A 90 9.02 -12.01 -4.46
C ASP A 90 10.37 -11.37 -4.07
N ARG A 91 11.35 -12.23 -3.77
CA ARG A 91 12.73 -11.81 -3.50
C ARG A 91 13.70 -12.63 -4.36
N THR A 92 14.79 -11.99 -4.76
CA THR A 92 15.88 -12.68 -5.47
C THR A 92 16.51 -13.75 -4.58
N LEU A 93 17.31 -14.64 -5.17
CA LEU A 93 18.11 -15.63 -4.43
C LEU A 93 19.06 -14.99 -3.39
N THR A 94 19.44 -13.73 -3.59
CA THR A 94 20.27 -12.94 -2.65
C THR A 94 19.45 -12.13 -1.65
N GLY A 95 18.12 -12.33 -1.61
CA GLY A 95 17.22 -11.69 -0.67
C GLY A 95 16.79 -10.27 -1.05
N LYS A 96 17.08 -9.77 -2.26
CA LYS A 96 16.64 -8.42 -2.67
C LYS A 96 15.17 -8.43 -3.05
N ALA A 97 14.44 -7.39 -2.65
CA ALA A 97 13.05 -7.21 -3.08
C ALA A 97 12.98 -7.13 -4.61
N ARG A 98 12.06 -7.88 -5.21
CA ARG A 98 11.78 -7.80 -6.64
C ARG A 98 10.70 -6.74 -6.87
N ILE A 99 11.00 -5.78 -7.74
CA ILE A 99 10.04 -4.77 -8.17
C ILE A 99 9.16 -5.40 -9.25
N ASP A 100 7.84 -5.44 -9.00
CA ASP A 100 6.86 -5.90 -9.98
C ASP A 100 6.38 -4.76 -10.88
N ASP A 101 5.64 -5.10 -11.94
CA ASP A 101 5.21 -4.16 -12.96
C ASP A 101 4.35 -3.03 -12.37
N LEU A 102 3.52 -3.31 -11.37
CA LEU A 102 2.69 -2.30 -10.70
C LEU A 102 3.56 -1.31 -9.91
N THR A 103 4.47 -1.83 -9.08
CA THR A 103 5.38 -1.00 -8.29
C THR A 103 6.25 -0.15 -9.20
N GLN A 104 6.79 -0.74 -10.27
CA GLN A 104 7.56 -0.02 -11.28
C GLN A 104 6.72 1.08 -11.94
N SER A 105 5.47 0.80 -12.30
CA SER A 105 4.59 1.79 -12.94
C SER A 105 4.32 2.98 -12.02
N ILE A 106 4.15 2.74 -10.71
CA ILE A 106 3.95 3.82 -9.72
C ILE A 106 5.21 4.68 -9.60
N LEU A 107 6.38 4.04 -9.49
CA LEU A 107 7.67 4.73 -9.36
C LEU A 107 8.06 5.61 -10.55
N LEU A 108 7.54 5.28 -11.73
CA LEU A 108 7.84 5.97 -12.98
C LEU A 108 6.72 6.92 -13.42
N HIS A 109 5.69 7.12 -12.60
CA HIS A 109 4.55 7.94 -12.98
C HIS A 109 4.84 9.43 -12.75
N ASP A 110 4.64 10.26 -13.78
CA ASP A 110 5.08 11.67 -13.78
C ASP A 110 4.41 12.55 -12.71
N ASN A 111 3.20 12.20 -12.27
CA ASN A 111 2.42 13.01 -11.31
C ASN A 111 2.62 12.62 -9.84
N ILE A 112 3.58 11.75 -9.53
CA ILE A 112 3.86 11.35 -8.15
C ILE A 112 5.36 11.19 -7.94
N SER A 113 5.87 11.73 -6.85
CA SER A 113 7.25 11.56 -6.41
C SER A 113 7.30 11.38 -4.91
N GLY A 114 8.44 10.94 -4.38
CA GLY A 114 8.64 10.71 -2.96
C GLY A 114 9.89 9.88 -2.70
N ASP A 115 10.15 9.61 -1.43
CA ASP A 115 11.26 8.79 -0.98
C ASP A 115 10.92 7.31 -1.06
N PHE A 116 11.91 6.52 -1.53
CA PHE A 116 11.75 5.10 -1.75
C PHE A 116 12.46 4.28 -0.67
N VAL A 117 11.67 3.58 0.13
CA VAL A 117 12.15 2.72 1.23
C VAL A 117 11.74 1.28 1.00
N VAL A 118 12.65 0.35 1.29
CA VAL A 118 12.40 -1.10 1.17
C VAL A 118 12.56 -1.74 2.55
N GLY A 119 11.45 -2.24 3.08
CA GLY A 119 11.38 -3.01 4.31
C GLY A 119 11.63 -4.52 4.14
N GLU A 120 11.21 -5.29 5.13
CA GLU A 120 11.34 -6.75 5.17
C GLU A 120 10.26 -7.45 4.33
N HIS A 121 9.05 -6.90 4.30
CA HIS A 121 7.90 -7.43 3.58
C HIS A 121 7.15 -6.36 2.76
N ALA A 122 7.53 -5.08 2.88
CA ALA A 122 6.89 -3.98 2.16
C ALA A 122 7.89 -3.06 1.45
N ILE A 123 7.44 -2.48 0.35
CA ILE A 123 8.02 -1.32 -0.30
C ILE A 123 7.16 -0.12 0.07
N ILE A 124 7.80 0.99 0.46
CA ILE A 124 7.14 2.20 0.92
C ILE A 124 7.61 3.35 0.02
N LEU A 125 6.67 4.03 -0.61
CA LEU A 125 6.89 5.39 -1.08
C LEU A 125 6.37 6.33 0.02
N GLU A 126 7.25 7.17 0.56
CA GLU A 126 6.93 8.13 1.61
C GLU A 126 7.24 9.55 1.19
N GLU A 127 6.76 10.51 1.99
CA GLU A 127 6.85 11.94 1.69
C GLU A 127 6.33 12.26 0.29
N LEU A 128 5.18 11.67 -0.06
CA LEU A 128 4.61 11.80 -1.40
C LEU A 128 4.31 13.25 -1.76
N GLU A 129 4.79 13.65 -2.93
CA GLU A 129 4.49 14.92 -3.60
C GLU A 129 3.78 14.65 -4.92
N TYR A 130 2.81 15.49 -5.24
CA TYR A 130 1.97 15.35 -6.44
C TYR A 130 2.27 16.46 -7.44
N GLY A 131 2.24 16.13 -8.73
CA GLY A 131 2.34 17.13 -9.80
C GLY A 131 1.13 18.07 -9.79
N ASP A 132 1.37 19.35 -10.06
CA ASP A 132 0.34 20.40 -10.23
C ASP A 132 -0.60 20.15 -11.42
#